data_AF-A0A2E5H4U2-F1
#
_entry.id   AF-A0A2E5H4U2-F1
#
_cell.length_a   1.000
_cell.length_b   1.000
_cell.length_c   1.000
_cell.angle_alpha   90.00
_cell.angle_beta   90.00
_cell.angle_gamma   90.00
#
_symmetry.space_group_name_H-M   'P 1'
#
loop_
_entity.id
_entity.type
_entity.pdbx_description
1 polymer ?
#
loop_
_entity_poly.entity_id
_entity_poly.type
_entity_poly.pdbx_seq_one_letter_code
_entity_poly.pdbx_strand_id
1 'polypeptide(L)'
;MTYKSLEDKFHNVTDICNQLRNSPTGFYIFPVPDEHSNWRDEQYAWANSALLFDQSYHMLDVYVTGPDKLRLLSDISINNYQQFSPMKALQFVACNKQGFIIGDAIAFHLSDGTINVVGKVAAGNWLCYVAETGNYNVEIVRDER
;
A
#
# COMPACT_ATOMS: atom_id res chain seq x y z
N MET A 1 -10.69 25.16 1.81
CA MET A 1 -9.36 25.50 1.29
C MET A 1 -8.84 24.29 0.54
N THR A 2 -8.35 24.48 -0.68
CA THR A 2 -7.74 23.40 -1.47
C THR A 2 -6.23 23.51 -1.30
N TYR A 3 -5.62 22.56 -0.58
CA TYR A 3 -4.16 22.49 -0.44
C TYR A 3 -3.57 21.74 -1.64
N LYS A 4 -2.40 22.15 -2.14
CA LYS A 4 -1.76 21.50 -3.29
C LYS A 4 -0.80 20.39 -2.88
N SER A 5 -0.40 20.34 -1.61
CA SER A 5 0.48 19.31 -1.05
C SER A 5 0.24 19.11 0.45
N LEU A 6 0.82 18.05 1.04
CA LEU A 6 0.83 17.84 2.49
C LEU A 6 1.63 18.95 3.21
N GLU A 7 2.71 19.42 2.58
CA GLU A 7 3.55 20.50 3.08
C GLU A 7 2.77 21.82 3.18
N ASP A 8 2.02 22.19 2.14
CA ASP A 8 1.17 23.39 2.13
C ASP A 8 0.12 23.35 3.25
N LYS A 9 -0.42 22.14 3.52
CA LYS A 9 -1.36 21.91 4.60
C LYS A 9 -0.68 22.11 5.96
N PHE A 10 0.51 21.55 6.15
CA PHE A 10 1.21 21.57 7.44
C PHE A 10 1.90 22.89 7.77
N HIS A 11 2.23 23.73 6.78
CA HIS A 11 2.70 25.10 7.02
C HIS A 11 1.78 25.92 7.94
N ASN A 12 0.48 25.62 7.95
CA ASN A 12 -0.53 26.34 8.73
C ASN A 12 -1.03 25.56 9.95
N VAL A 13 -0.40 24.43 10.28
CA VAL A 13 -0.78 23.55 11.40
C VAL A 13 0.31 23.60 12.46
N THR A 14 -0.01 24.18 13.61
CA THR A 14 0.93 24.28 14.74
C THR A 14 1.00 23.02 15.60
N ASP A 15 -0.06 22.20 15.61
CA ASP A 15 -0.13 20.92 16.31
C ASP A 15 -0.70 19.82 15.40
N ILE A 16 0.20 19.06 14.78
CA ILE A 16 -0.14 17.98 13.84
C ILE A 16 -0.89 16.85 14.56
N CYS A 17 -0.50 16.52 15.79
CA CYS A 17 -1.13 15.44 16.56
C CYS A 17 -2.59 15.78 16.86
N ASN A 18 -2.85 17.01 17.32
CA ASN A 18 -4.21 17.48 17.54
C ASN A 18 -5.01 17.51 16.24
N GLN A 19 -4.41 17.95 15.12
CA GLN A 19 -5.08 17.96 13.82
C GLN A 19 -5.47 16.55 13.33
N LEU A 20 -4.59 15.56 13.50
CA LEU A 20 -4.86 14.18 13.11
C LEU A 20 -5.97 13.56 13.97
N ARG A 21 -5.95 13.80 15.30
CA ARG A 21 -6.96 13.30 16.24
C ARG A 21 -8.35 13.90 16.02
N ASN A 22 -8.42 15.11 15.48
CA ASN A 22 -9.67 15.83 15.22
C ASN A 22 -9.98 15.96 13.71
N SER A 23 -9.39 15.09 12.88
CA SER A 23 -9.63 15.12 11.44
C SER A 23 -11.11 14.82 11.12
N PRO A 24 -11.77 15.57 10.23
CA PRO A 24 -13.17 15.35 9.85
C PRO A 24 -13.35 14.20 8.84
N THR A 25 -12.33 13.36 8.64
CA THR A 25 -12.32 12.28 7.62
C THR A 25 -13.38 11.20 7.87
N GLY A 26 -13.86 11.06 9.11
CA GLY A 26 -14.82 10.02 9.48
C GLY A 26 -14.17 8.65 9.65
N PHE A 27 -15.00 7.59 9.62
CA PHE A 27 -14.53 6.21 9.76
C PHE A 27 -13.76 5.74 8.53
N TYR A 28 -12.81 4.84 8.75
CA TYR A 28 -12.16 4.10 7.68
C TYR A 28 -13.11 3.00 7.20
N ILE A 29 -13.58 3.10 5.96
CA ILE A 29 -14.61 2.21 5.39
C ILE A 29 -13.95 1.13 4.54
N PHE A 30 -14.42 -0.11 4.67
CA PHE A 30 -14.18 -1.19 3.72
C PHE A 30 -15.36 -1.21 2.74
N PRO A 31 -15.16 -0.93 1.44
CA PRO A 31 -16.27 -0.76 0.50
C PRO A 31 -16.72 -2.10 -0.09
N VAL A 32 -17.16 -2.98 0.80
CA VAL A 32 -17.85 -4.25 0.54
C VAL A 32 -19.10 -4.28 1.43
N PRO A 33 -20.12 -5.12 1.16
CA PRO A 33 -21.24 -5.26 2.07
C PRO A 33 -20.78 -5.59 3.49
N ASP A 34 -21.38 -4.95 4.49
CA ASP A 34 -21.02 -5.17 5.90
C ASP A 34 -21.28 -6.63 6.34
N GLU A 35 -22.32 -7.25 5.80
CA GLU A 35 -22.73 -8.64 6.07
C GLU A 35 -23.36 -9.26 4.81
N HIS A 36 -23.08 -10.55 4.56
CA HIS A 36 -23.84 -11.36 3.59
C HIS A 36 -24.88 -12.24 4.29
N SER A 37 -24.57 -12.69 5.51
CA SER A 37 -25.46 -13.42 6.42
C SER A 37 -25.53 -12.71 7.76
N ASN A 38 -24.54 -12.91 8.63
CA ASN A 38 -24.22 -12.05 9.76
C ASN A 38 -22.75 -12.26 10.16
N TRP A 39 -22.14 -11.24 10.77
CA TRP A 39 -20.70 -11.27 11.07
C TRP A 39 -20.28 -12.42 12.02
N ARG A 40 -21.16 -12.91 12.89
CA ARG A 40 -20.81 -14.00 13.84
C ARG A 40 -20.66 -15.32 13.11
N ASP A 41 -21.60 -15.63 12.22
CA ASP A 41 -21.56 -16.88 11.44
C ASP A 41 -20.44 -16.82 10.40
N GLU A 42 -20.18 -15.66 9.81
CA GLU A 42 -19.06 -15.44 8.87
C GLU A 42 -17.70 -15.63 9.56
N GLN A 43 -17.54 -15.11 10.79
CA GLN A 43 -16.35 -15.38 11.60
C GLN A 43 -16.28 -16.85 12.06
N TYR A 44 -17.39 -17.47 12.43
CA TYR A 44 -17.40 -18.90 12.77
C TYR A 44 -16.93 -19.76 11.58
N ALA A 45 -17.38 -19.42 10.38
CA ALA A 45 -17.02 -20.11 9.15
C ALA A 45 -15.52 -20.02 8.82
N TRP A 46 -14.82 -18.94 9.19
CA TRP A 46 -13.37 -18.82 8.98
C TRP A 46 -12.59 -19.98 9.63
N ALA A 47 -13.12 -20.53 10.73
CA ALA A 47 -12.40 -21.48 11.59
C ALA A 47 -12.94 -22.89 11.44
N ASN A 48 -14.23 -23.01 11.16
CA ASN A 48 -14.95 -24.29 11.24
C ASN A 48 -15.46 -24.77 9.88
N SER A 49 -15.31 -23.98 8.80
CA SER A 49 -15.70 -24.37 7.45
C SER A 49 -14.83 -23.69 6.39
N ALA A 50 -15.42 -22.90 5.50
CA ALA A 50 -14.77 -22.16 4.44
C ALA A 50 -15.56 -20.89 4.15
N LEU A 51 -14.89 -19.87 3.62
CA LEU A 51 -15.47 -18.59 3.23
C LEU A 51 -14.79 -18.05 1.97
N LEU A 52 -15.37 -17.00 1.40
CA LEU A 52 -14.79 -16.21 0.33
C LEU A 52 -14.55 -14.79 0.85
N PHE A 53 -13.28 -14.39 0.99
CA PHE A 53 -12.94 -12.99 1.28
C PHE A 53 -12.91 -12.19 -0.03
N ASP A 54 -13.82 -11.23 -0.17
CA ASP A 54 -13.74 -10.24 -1.25
C ASP A 54 -12.74 -9.15 -0.86
N GLN A 55 -11.54 -9.22 -1.45
CA GLN A 55 -10.45 -8.27 -1.22
C GLN A 55 -10.32 -7.22 -2.32
N SER A 56 -11.21 -7.24 -3.31
CA SER A 56 -11.06 -6.49 -4.58
C SER A 56 -11.09 -4.97 -4.42
N TYR A 57 -11.69 -4.47 -3.34
CA TYR A 57 -12.04 -3.05 -3.22
C TYR A 57 -11.49 -2.37 -1.98
N HIS A 58 -10.50 -2.87 -1.26
CA HIS A 58 -10.06 -2.18 -0.03
C HIS A 58 -8.60 -1.73 -0.02
N MET A 59 -7.81 -2.21 -0.98
CA MET A 59 -6.40 -1.83 -1.16
C MET A 59 -6.20 -0.96 -2.42
N LEU A 60 -4.99 -0.40 -2.52
CA LEU A 60 -4.41 0.23 -3.70
C LEU A 60 -3.48 -0.78 -4.37
N ASP A 61 -3.51 -0.86 -5.69
CA ASP A 61 -2.62 -1.67 -6.50
C ASP A 61 -1.63 -0.77 -7.25
N VAL A 62 -0.34 -1.08 -7.13
CA VAL A 62 0.73 -0.38 -7.85
C VAL A 62 1.54 -1.40 -8.63
N TYR A 63 1.41 -1.36 -9.95
CA TYR A 63 2.15 -2.20 -10.87
C TYR A 63 3.46 -1.53 -11.25
N VAL A 64 4.58 -2.24 -11.07
CA VAL A 64 5.94 -1.78 -11.35
C VAL A 64 6.57 -2.68 -12.40
N THR A 65 6.97 -2.10 -13.52
CA THR A 65 7.72 -2.78 -14.58
C THR A 65 9.06 -2.06 -14.82
N GLY A 66 9.88 -2.61 -15.72
CA GLY A 66 11.21 -2.07 -16.04
C GLY A 66 12.37 -2.77 -15.32
N PRO A 67 13.61 -2.52 -15.76
CA PRO A 67 14.80 -3.20 -15.27
C PRO A 67 15.15 -2.85 -13.82
N ASP A 68 14.79 -1.66 -13.34
CA ASP A 68 15.17 -1.18 -12.01
C ASP A 68 14.16 -1.51 -10.90
N LYS A 69 13.06 -2.22 -11.21
CA LYS A 69 11.97 -2.48 -10.24
C LYS A 69 12.43 -3.10 -8.92
N LEU A 70 13.35 -4.05 -8.95
CA LEU A 70 13.89 -4.67 -7.73
C LEU A 70 14.83 -3.74 -6.97
N ARG A 71 15.60 -2.90 -7.69
CA ARG A 71 16.46 -1.88 -7.08
C ARG A 71 15.61 -0.85 -6.35
N LEU A 72 14.55 -0.35 -7.00
CA LEU A 72 13.59 0.56 -6.40
C LEU A 72 13.01 0.01 -5.10
N LEU A 73 12.49 -1.23 -5.12
CA LEU A 73 11.93 -1.86 -3.93
C LEU A 73 13.00 -2.07 -2.82
N SER A 74 14.21 -2.48 -3.20
CA SER A 74 15.33 -2.69 -2.27
C SER A 74 15.81 -1.41 -1.60
N ASP A 75 15.77 -0.27 -2.30
CA ASP A 75 16.27 1.01 -1.80
C ASP A 75 15.33 1.62 -0.73
N ILE A 76 14.07 1.19 -0.67
CA ILE A 76 13.03 1.79 0.19
C ILE A 76 12.41 0.84 1.21
N SER A 77 12.82 -0.43 1.23
CA SER A 77 12.25 -1.43 2.14
C SER A 77 13.31 -2.27 2.84
N ILE A 78 12.91 -2.90 3.94
CA ILE A 78 13.81 -3.74 4.76
C ILE A 78 14.01 -5.15 4.20
N ASN A 79 13.29 -5.52 3.14
CA ASN A 79 13.23 -6.87 2.63
C ASN A 79 14.49 -7.27 1.83
N ASN A 80 14.82 -8.57 1.83
CA ASN A 80 15.86 -9.12 0.95
C ASN A 80 15.23 -9.62 -0.37
N TYR A 81 15.67 -9.04 -1.49
CA TYR A 81 15.17 -9.36 -2.83
C TYR A 81 16.01 -10.37 -3.61
N GLN A 82 17.13 -10.88 -3.05
CA GLN A 82 18.03 -11.83 -3.73
C GLN A 82 17.32 -13.07 -4.28
N GLN A 83 16.26 -13.53 -3.61
CA GLN A 83 15.47 -14.69 -4.01
C GLN A 83 14.05 -14.34 -4.48
N PHE A 84 13.74 -13.05 -4.68
CA PHE A 84 12.41 -12.59 -5.09
C PHE A 84 12.25 -12.69 -6.61
N SER A 85 12.14 -13.92 -7.10
CA SER A 85 11.87 -14.28 -8.50
C SER A 85 10.37 -14.29 -8.82
N PRO A 86 9.97 -14.35 -10.11
CA PRO A 86 8.57 -14.55 -10.51
C PRO A 86 7.89 -15.70 -9.76
N MET A 87 6.57 -15.58 -9.60
CA MET A 87 5.69 -16.48 -8.83
C MET A 87 5.98 -16.55 -7.33
N LYS A 88 6.52 -15.46 -6.77
CA LYS A 88 6.71 -15.30 -5.32
C LYS A 88 6.04 -14.04 -4.81
N ALA A 89 5.67 -14.06 -3.54
CA ALA A 89 5.20 -12.89 -2.82
C ALA A 89 6.04 -12.66 -1.57
N LEU A 90 6.08 -11.41 -1.11
CA LEU A 90 6.61 -11.04 0.20
C LEU A 90 5.81 -9.89 0.79
N GLN A 91 5.90 -9.71 2.11
CA GLN A 91 5.38 -8.52 2.77
C GLN A 91 6.41 -7.40 2.63
N PHE A 92 6.15 -6.47 1.71
CA PHE A 92 6.92 -5.26 1.47
C PHE A 92 6.72 -4.30 2.63
N VAL A 93 7.79 -3.94 3.34
CA VAL A 93 7.74 -3.01 4.48
C VAL A 93 8.61 -1.80 4.17
N ALA A 94 7.97 -0.69 3.81
CA ALA A 94 8.61 0.54 3.39
C ALA A 94 9.04 1.40 4.58
N CYS A 95 10.25 1.94 4.52
CA CYS A 95 10.79 2.86 5.52
C CYS A 95 11.22 4.18 4.88
N ASN A 96 11.19 5.25 5.68
CA ASN A 96 11.83 6.50 5.32
C ASN A 96 13.36 6.42 5.52
N LYS A 97 14.09 7.48 5.13
CA LYS A 97 15.56 7.55 5.25
C LYS A 97 16.08 7.48 6.69
N GLN A 98 15.22 7.69 7.69
CA GLN A 98 15.55 7.62 9.11
C GLN A 98 15.21 6.26 9.73
N GLY A 99 14.68 5.31 8.94
CA GLY A 99 14.33 3.97 9.39
C GLY A 99 12.94 3.85 10.02
N PHE A 100 12.11 4.90 9.99
CA PHE A 100 10.71 4.80 10.43
C PHE A 100 9.86 4.15 9.35
N ILE A 101 8.97 3.25 9.76
CA ILE A 101 8.02 2.59 8.86
C ILE A 101 7.04 3.64 8.32
N ILE A 102 6.89 3.65 7.00
CA ILE A 102 5.87 4.44 6.29
C ILE A 102 4.59 3.62 6.12
N GLY A 103 4.74 2.33 5.83
CA GLY A 103 3.64 1.38 5.67
C GLY A 103 4.11 0.06 5.08
N ASP A 104 3.17 -0.85 4.90
CA ASP A 104 3.41 -2.16 4.33
C ASP A 104 2.36 -2.55 3.28
N ALA A 105 2.72 -3.53 2.46
CA ALA A 105 1.90 -4.09 1.38
C ALA A 105 2.37 -5.51 1.07
N ILE A 106 1.59 -6.27 0.30
CA ILE A 106 2.08 -7.50 -0.32
C ILE A 106 2.64 -7.15 -1.70
N ALA A 107 3.89 -7.49 -1.95
CA ALA A 107 4.49 -7.41 -3.27
C ALA A 107 4.45 -8.79 -3.92
N PHE A 108 3.78 -8.89 -5.06
CA PHE A 108 3.70 -10.08 -5.90
C PHE A 108 4.62 -9.92 -7.10
N HIS A 109 5.59 -10.81 -7.26
CA HIS A 109 6.34 -10.92 -8.50
C HIS A 109 5.56 -11.83 -9.45
N LEU A 110 4.85 -11.22 -10.40
CA LEU A 110 4.00 -11.91 -11.36
C LEU A 110 4.82 -12.71 -12.37
N SER A 111 4.16 -13.63 -13.08
CA SER A 111 4.81 -14.57 -14.01
C SER A 111 5.51 -13.89 -15.18
N ASP A 112 5.01 -12.75 -15.63
CA ASP A 112 5.58 -11.91 -16.69
C ASP A 112 6.74 -11.01 -16.19
N GLY A 113 7.04 -11.07 -14.89
CA GLY A 113 8.06 -10.25 -14.24
C GLY A 113 7.55 -8.92 -13.72
N THR A 114 6.27 -8.56 -13.90
CA THR A 114 5.68 -7.37 -13.28
C THR A 114 5.66 -7.54 -11.75
N ILE A 115 5.90 -6.46 -11.01
CA ILE A 115 5.69 -6.47 -9.55
C ILE A 115 4.39 -5.72 -9.25
N ASN A 116 3.39 -6.40 -8.68
CA ASN A 116 2.19 -5.75 -8.16
C ASN A 116 2.33 -5.56 -6.64
N VAL A 117 2.28 -4.33 -6.16
CA VAL A 117 2.32 -3.97 -4.74
C VAL A 117 0.91 -3.59 -4.30
N VAL A 118 0.31 -4.44 -3.47
CA VAL A 118 -1.09 -4.35 -3.01
C VAL A 118 -1.14 -4.05 -1.52
N GLY A 119 -1.68 -2.89 -1.14
CA GLY A 119 -1.76 -2.51 0.27
C GLY A 119 -2.45 -1.18 0.51
N LYS A 120 -2.27 -0.63 1.72
CA LYS A 120 -2.80 0.71 2.03
C LYS A 120 -2.01 1.78 1.29
N VAL A 121 -2.66 2.91 1.05
CA VAL A 121 -2.17 4.03 0.24
C VAL A 121 -0.79 4.58 0.64
N ALA A 122 -0.37 4.46 1.91
CA ALA A 122 0.90 5.02 2.38
C ALA A 122 2.12 4.40 1.69
N ALA A 123 2.19 3.07 1.61
CA ALA A 123 3.29 2.36 0.97
C ALA A 123 3.31 2.60 -0.54
N GLY A 124 2.15 2.55 -1.20
CA GLY A 124 2.01 2.83 -2.63
C GLY A 124 2.38 4.27 -3.00
N ASN A 125 1.95 5.26 -2.22
CA ASN A 125 2.33 6.66 -2.41
C ASN A 125 3.84 6.87 -2.30
N TRP A 126 4.48 6.24 -1.31
CA TRP A 126 5.93 6.32 -1.14
C TRP A 126 6.69 5.68 -2.30
N LEU A 127 6.26 4.50 -2.73
CA LEU A 127 6.83 3.81 -3.88
C LEU A 127 6.75 4.67 -5.16
N CYS A 128 5.58 5.24 -5.45
CA CYS A 128 5.39 6.10 -6.62
C CYS A 128 6.26 7.37 -6.54
N TYR A 129 6.28 8.05 -5.38
CA TYR A 129 7.10 9.24 -5.19
C TYR A 129 8.59 8.97 -5.42
N VAL A 130 9.13 7.87 -4.89
CA VAL A 130 10.54 7.52 -5.08
C VAL A 130 10.84 7.09 -6.52
N ALA A 131 9.90 6.41 -7.18
CA ALA A 131 10.02 6.10 -8.60
C ALA A 131 10.06 7.36 -9.47
N GLU A 132 9.17 8.33 -9.22
CA GLU A 132 9.04 9.57 -10.00
C GLU A 132 10.21 10.55 -9.78
N THR A 133 10.72 10.64 -8.55
CA THR A 133 11.77 11.62 -8.19
C THR A 133 13.17 11.02 -8.20
N GLY A 134 13.28 9.70 -8.26
CA GLY A 134 14.54 8.98 -8.33
C GLY A 134 14.99 8.74 -9.77
N ASN A 135 16.25 8.35 -9.92
CA ASN A 135 16.79 7.95 -11.23
C ASN A 135 16.58 6.44 -11.42
N TYR A 136 15.33 6.01 -11.64
CA TYR A 136 14.97 4.60 -11.90
C TYR A 136 14.41 4.44 -13.31
N ASN A 137 14.88 3.42 -14.02
CA ASN A 137 14.25 2.97 -15.25
C ASN A 137 13.12 1.99 -14.93
N VAL A 138 11.96 2.55 -14.56
CA VAL A 138 10.72 1.83 -14.24
C VAL A 138 9.52 2.53 -14.85
N GLU A 139 8.46 1.77 -15.07
CA GLU A 139 7.14 2.31 -15.36
C GLU A 139 6.19 1.92 -14.22
N ILE A 140 5.32 2.85 -13.83
CA ILE A 140 4.36 2.69 -12.74
C ILE A 140 2.95 2.84 -13.31
N VAL A 141 2.09 1.86 -13.03
CA VAL A 141 0.65 1.98 -13.24
C VAL A 141 -0.03 1.89 -11.89
N ARG A 142 -0.81 2.91 -11.54
CA ARG A 142 -1.62 2.95 -10.32
C ARG A 142 -3.04 2.57 -10.70
N ASP A 143 -3.57 1.54 -10.06
CA ASP A 143 -4.99 1.20 -10.13
C ASP A 143 -5.66 1.75 -8.86
N GLU A 144 -6.25 2.93 -9.02
CA GLU A 144 -6.91 3.67 -7.95
C GLU A 144 -8.43 3.46 -7.90
N ARG A 145 -8.95 2.36 -8.46
CA ARG A 145 -10.39 2.11 -8.65
C ARG A 145 -11.11 3.08 -9.60
#